data_AF-A0A415C3E8-F1
#
_entry.id   AF-A0A415C3E8-F1
#
_cell.length_a   1.000
_cell.length_b   1.000
_cell.length_c   1.000
_cell.angle_alpha   90.00
_cell.angle_beta   90.00
_cell.angle_gamma   90.00
#
_symmetry.space_group_name_H-M   'P 1'
#
loop_
_entity.id
_entity.type
_entity.pdbx_description
1 polymer ?
#
loop_
_entity_poly.entity_id
_entity_poly.type
_entity_poly.pdbx_seq_one_letter_code
_entity_poly.pdbx_strand_id
1 'polypeptide(L)'
;MSYTDMFGTPLTGNQTGDDRETGNNNESEGHQQPLLFKGFASPLPLLAERPSVYLQRIRDAASSLIEVPGGSPDDRVLFTPAISLPFLILKGDERFPNETVLGYPLLHVPQGHEPDADTDPNEFALTMVAAYTATGVMREDDGDLLAYEVTDPVDIDPDVWEAAASWAHDTVKPLMTLNQARLLGFAMQHPKEETRPLELLFSTWGETRIPNAIIEDGKKAAEIMEGEYNVFIDRQFKPFLER
;
A
#
# COMPACT_ATOMS: atom_id res chain seq x y z
N MET A 1 -3.34 -15.60 18.79
CA MET A 1 -4.07 -14.58 18.02
C MET A 1 -4.71 -15.29 16.84
N SER A 2 -6.03 -15.15 16.68
CA SER A 2 -6.78 -15.70 15.55
C SER A 2 -6.81 -14.61 14.50
N TYR A 3 -6.22 -14.87 13.33
CA TYR A 3 -6.27 -13.95 12.19
C TYR A 3 -7.54 -14.24 11.39
N THR A 4 -8.31 -13.23 11.05
CA THR A 4 -9.43 -13.36 10.11
C THR A 4 -8.86 -13.17 8.71
N ASP A 5 -9.29 -13.99 7.75
CA ASP A 5 -9.04 -13.71 6.33
C ASP A 5 -9.58 -12.30 6.00
N MET A 6 -8.85 -11.53 5.18
CA MET A 6 -9.23 -10.17 4.76
C MET A 6 -10.62 -10.14 4.09
N PHE A 7 -11.13 -11.31 3.66
CA PHE A 7 -12.45 -11.50 3.05
C PHE A 7 -13.43 -12.36 3.88
N GLY A 8 -13.24 -12.43 5.20
CA GLY A 8 -14.33 -12.76 6.12
C GLY A 8 -14.52 -14.24 6.49
N THR A 9 -13.44 -15.04 6.57
CA THR A 9 -13.51 -16.38 7.18
C THR A 9 -12.90 -16.38 8.59
N PRO A 10 -13.63 -16.79 9.65
CA PRO A 10 -13.06 -16.90 11.00
C PRO A 10 -12.12 -18.11 11.10
N LEU A 11 -10.87 -17.90 11.53
CA LEU A 11 -9.91 -18.98 11.78
C LEU A 11 -9.93 -19.40 13.26
N THR A 12 -10.49 -20.58 13.56
CA THR A 12 -10.36 -21.17 14.89
C THR A 12 -8.95 -21.75 15.09
N GLY A 13 -8.19 -21.17 16.01
CA GLY A 13 -6.95 -21.73 16.54
C GLY A 13 -7.01 -21.84 18.07
N ASN A 14 -7.21 -23.05 18.57
CA ASN A 14 -6.98 -23.40 19.98
C ASN A 14 -5.47 -23.39 20.26
N GLN A 15 -5.01 -22.75 21.34
CA GLN A 15 -4.49 -23.41 22.55
C GLN A 15 -3.98 -22.43 23.62
N THR A 16 -4.08 -22.94 24.84
CA THR A 16 -3.87 -22.44 26.20
C THR A 16 -2.42 -22.14 26.60
N GLY A 17 -2.26 -21.21 27.55
CA GLY A 17 -1.07 -21.11 28.42
C GLY A 17 -1.10 -19.85 29.29
N ASP A 18 -1.45 -20.01 30.57
CA ASP A 18 -1.38 -19.01 31.64
C ASP A 18 -0.01 -19.14 32.34
N ASP A 19 0.64 -18.02 32.67
CA ASP A 19 1.17 -17.72 34.02
C ASP A 19 2.04 -16.44 34.04
N ARG A 20 1.83 -15.67 35.12
CA ARG A 20 2.33 -14.31 35.41
C ARG A 20 3.78 -14.29 35.92
N GLU A 21 4.49 -13.16 35.76
CA GLU A 21 4.86 -12.26 36.88
C GLU A 21 5.60 -10.96 36.47
N THR A 22 5.51 -10.01 37.41
CA THR A 22 5.69 -8.55 37.43
C THR A 22 7.11 -7.96 37.24
N GLY A 23 7.16 -6.72 36.72
CA GLY A 23 7.92 -5.62 37.36
C GLY A 23 8.83 -4.77 36.46
N ASN A 24 8.41 -3.56 36.10
CA ASN A 24 8.97 -2.28 36.58
C ASN A 24 8.45 -1.09 35.76
N ASN A 25 7.84 -0.14 36.47
CA ASN A 25 7.49 1.17 35.95
C ASN A 25 8.75 1.98 35.67
N ASN A 26 8.95 2.33 34.41
CA ASN A 26 9.62 3.57 34.03
C ASN A 26 8.64 4.33 33.15
N GLU A 27 8.01 5.34 33.74
CA GLU A 27 7.38 6.43 33.00
C GLU A 27 8.47 7.14 32.20
N SER A 28 8.69 6.66 30.99
CA SER A 28 9.36 7.42 29.93
C SER A 28 8.21 7.95 29.09
N GLU A 29 8.16 9.26 28.84
CA GLU A 29 7.34 9.82 27.77
C GLU A 29 7.73 9.07 26.48
N GLY A 30 6.92 8.07 26.15
CA GLY A 30 7.27 6.98 25.26
C GLY A 30 7.14 7.43 23.82
N HIS A 31 8.14 8.14 23.31
CA HIS A 31 8.40 8.09 21.89
C HIS A 31 8.89 6.68 21.57
N GLN A 32 7.94 5.76 21.35
CA GLN A 32 8.23 4.45 20.79
C GLN A 32 9.03 4.65 19.51
N GLN A 33 10.11 3.90 19.38
CA GLN A 33 10.92 3.96 18.17
C GLN A 33 10.09 3.42 17.01
N PRO A 34 9.99 4.16 15.88
CA PRO A 34 9.26 3.68 14.73
C PRO A 34 9.91 2.40 14.19
N LEU A 35 9.08 1.49 13.69
CA LEU A 35 9.50 0.36 12.90
C LEU A 35 9.87 0.85 11.50
N LEU A 36 11.04 0.44 11.02
CA LEU A 36 11.55 0.82 9.71
C LEU A 36 11.42 -0.34 8.72
N PHE A 37 10.58 -0.16 7.71
CA PHE A 37 10.43 -1.07 6.59
C PHE A 37 11.21 -0.54 5.38
N LYS A 38 12.42 -1.07 5.18
CA LYS A 38 13.36 -0.57 4.18
C LYS A 38 12.92 -0.92 2.75
N GLY A 39 12.92 0.06 1.86
CA GLY A 39 12.56 -0.11 0.45
C GLY A 39 11.07 -0.34 0.20
N PHE A 40 10.20 -0.09 1.19
CA PHE A 40 8.76 -0.33 1.03
C PHE A 40 8.04 0.82 0.34
N ALA A 41 8.54 2.04 0.46
CA ALA A 41 7.96 3.22 -0.16
C ALA A 41 8.66 3.53 -1.49
N SER A 42 8.05 4.41 -2.28
CA SER A 42 8.73 5.04 -3.40
C SER A 42 9.55 6.22 -2.87
N PRO A 43 10.80 6.46 -3.34
CA PRO A 43 11.53 7.69 -3.03
C PRO A 43 10.94 8.90 -3.75
N LEU A 44 9.98 8.67 -4.65
CA LEU A 44 9.28 9.69 -5.40
C LEU A 44 7.79 9.71 -5.04
N PRO A 45 7.12 10.86 -5.22
CA PRO A 45 5.68 10.97 -5.05
C PRO A 45 4.93 10.01 -6.00
N LEU A 46 4.25 9.01 -5.42
CA LEU A 46 3.50 7.97 -6.15
C LEU A 46 4.42 7.13 -7.06
N LEU A 47 3.84 6.41 -8.04
CA LEU A 47 4.56 5.58 -9.00
C LEU A 47 5.27 6.44 -10.05
N ALA A 48 6.33 7.11 -9.64
CA ALA A 48 7.32 7.73 -10.50
C ALA A 48 8.60 6.87 -10.60
N GLU A 49 8.43 5.55 -10.56
CA GLU A 49 9.52 4.58 -10.71
C GLU A 49 9.41 3.90 -12.07
N ARG A 50 10.53 3.39 -12.59
CA ARG A 50 10.51 2.53 -13.79
C ARG A 50 9.67 1.27 -13.53
N PRO A 51 8.93 0.74 -14.53
CA PRO A 51 8.10 -0.45 -14.38
C PRO A 51 8.83 -1.66 -13.73
N SER A 52 10.06 -1.92 -14.14
CA SER A 52 10.90 -2.99 -13.59
C SER A 52 11.22 -2.79 -12.11
N VAL A 53 11.54 -1.55 -11.72
CA VAL A 53 11.86 -1.16 -10.34
C VAL A 53 10.64 -1.31 -9.45
N TYR A 54 9.48 -0.83 -9.89
CA TYR A 54 8.23 -0.99 -9.15
C TYR A 54 7.91 -2.46 -8.88
N LEU A 55 7.92 -3.29 -9.94
CA LEU A 55 7.64 -4.72 -9.81
C LEU A 55 8.59 -5.40 -8.83
N GLN A 56 9.90 -5.14 -8.97
CA GLN A 56 10.90 -5.74 -8.09
C GLN A 56 10.72 -5.30 -6.64
N ARG A 57 10.52 -4.00 -6.40
CA ARG A 57 10.36 -3.43 -5.06
C ARG A 57 9.15 -4.01 -4.33
N ILE A 58 8.00 -4.05 -5.00
CA ILE A 58 6.77 -4.60 -4.42
C ILE A 58 6.91 -6.10 -4.11
N ARG A 59 7.57 -6.86 -4.99
CA ARG A 59 7.84 -8.30 -4.78
C ARG A 59 8.77 -8.56 -3.60
N ASP A 60 9.86 -7.81 -3.53
CA ASP A 60 10.84 -7.94 -2.46
C ASP A 60 10.21 -7.57 -1.11
N ALA A 61 9.41 -6.50 -1.09
CA ALA A 61 8.68 -6.10 0.11
C ALA A 61 7.66 -7.16 0.52
N ALA A 62 6.85 -7.68 -0.41
CA ALA A 62 5.91 -8.76 -0.12
C ALA A 62 6.58 -10.03 0.40
N SER A 63 7.71 -10.42 -0.19
CA SER A 63 8.50 -11.57 0.25
C SER A 63 9.10 -11.38 1.64
N SER A 64 9.31 -10.13 2.07
CA SER A 64 9.74 -9.81 3.44
C SER A 64 8.59 -9.79 4.46
N LEU A 65 7.34 -9.69 3.99
CA LEU A 65 6.15 -9.68 4.81
C LEU A 65 5.55 -11.08 4.97
N ILE A 66 5.51 -11.89 3.92
CA ILE A 66 4.80 -13.18 3.95
C ILE A 66 5.57 -14.29 3.25
N GLU A 67 5.39 -15.50 3.78
CA GLU A 67 5.68 -16.75 3.08
C GLU A 67 4.35 -17.41 2.69
N VAL A 68 4.24 -17.81 1.41
CA VAL A 68 3.04 -18.48 0.89
C VAL A 68 3.36 -19.98 0.72
N PRO A 69 2.72 -20.90 1.49
CA PRO A 69 3.00 -22.32 1.38
C PRO A 69 2.74 -22.88 -0.02
N GLY A 70 3.79 -23.26 -0.73
CA GLY A 70 3.70 -23.85 -2.08
C GLY A 70 3.29 -22.87 -3.18
N GLY A 71 3.33 -21.55 -2.91
CA GLY A 71 2.96 -20.50 -3.87
C GLY A 71 3.96 -19.35 -3.89
N SER A 72 3.60 -18.27 -4.58
CA SER A 72 4.40 -17.04 -4.66
C SER A 72 3.74 -15.91 -3.86
N PRO A 73 4.50 -15.04 -3.17
CA PRO A 73 3.99 -13.78 -2.64
C PRO A 73 3.29 -12.92 -3.70
N ASP A 74 3.68 -13.00 -4.98
CA ASP A 74 3.01 -12.32 -6.10
C ASP A 74 1.50 -12.61 -6.16
N ASP A 75 1.07 -13.81 -5.74
CA ASP A 75 -0.34 -14.24 -5.75
C ASP A 75 -1.15 -13.67 -4.58
N ARG A 76 -0.50 -12.88 -3.72
CA ARG A 76 -1.03 -12.29 -2.49
C ARG A 76 -0.78 -10.79 -2.44
N VAL A 77 -0.40 -10.16 -3.55
CA VAL A 77 -0.13 -8.72 -3.58
C VAL A 77 -1.04 -8.04 -4.58
N LEU A 78 -1.62 -6.92 -4.15
CA LEU A 78 -2.32 -6.01 -5.04
C LEU A 78 -1.29 -5.18 -5.81
N PHE A 79 -0.98 -5.59 -7.04
CA PHE A 79 -0.29 -4.73 -8.00
C PHE A 79 -1.28 -3.71 -8.53
N THR A 80 -1.23 -2.48 -8.03
CA THR A 80 -2.13 -1.41 -8.43
C THR A 80 -1.36 -0.13 -8.77
N PRO A 81 -1.80 0.64 -9.79
CA PRO A 81 -1.23 1.95 -10.03
C PRO A 81 -1.69 3.00 -9.00
N ALA A 82 -2.58 2.67 -8.07
CA ALA A 82 -3.13 3.62 -7.09
C ALA A 82 -2.19 3.89 -5.90
N ILE A 83 -1.33 2.94 -5.52
CA ILE A 83 -0.47 3.07 -4.33
C ILE A 83 0.96 2.59 -4.61
N SER A 84 1.91 3.16 -3.88
CA SER A 84 3.34 2.83 -3.93
C SER A 84 3.74 1.73 -2.94
N LEU A 85 2.92 1.46 -1.94
CA LEU A 85 3.21 0.54 -0.83
C LEU A 85 2.76 -0.89 -1.13
N PRO A 86 3.43 -1.92 -0.58
CA PRO A 86 2.99 -3.30 -0.73
C PRO A 86 1.68 -3.52 0.03
N PHE A 87 0.61 -3.87 -0.68
CA PHE A 87 -0.69 -4.17 -0.09
C PHE A 87 -0.99 -5.65 -0.31
N LEU A 88 -1.18 -6.39 0.79
CA LEU A 88 -1.36 -7.84 0.73
C LEU A 88 -2.84 -8.20 0.67
N ILE A 89 -3.17 -9.18 -0.17
CA ILE A 89 -4.48 -9.83 -0.27
C ILE A 89 -4.34 -11.15 0.50
N LEU A 90 -4.51 -11.10 1.81
CA LEU A 90 -4.37 -12.26 2.69
C LEU A 90 -5.48 -13.28 2.44
N LYS A 91 -5.17 -14.57 2.57
CA LYS A 91 -6.13 -15.70 2.49
C LYS A 91 -6.14 -16.56 3.76
N GLY A 92 -5.30 -16.23 4.73
CA GLY A 92 -5.20 -16.90 6.03
C GLY A 92 -4.28 -18.12 6.06
N ASP A 93 -3.64 -18.47 4.94
CA ASP A 93 -2.65 -19.55 4.85
C ASP A 93 -1.19 -19.05 4.85
N GLU A 94 -0.99 -17.74 4.86
CA GLU A 94 0.31 -17.09 4.89
C GLU A 94 1.03 -17.32 6.23
N ARG A 95 2.35 -17.32 6.19
CA ARG A 95 3.20 -17.29 7.39
C ARG A 95 3.97 -15.99 7.44
N PHE A 96 4.05 -15.40 8.62
CA PHE A 96 4.86 -14.21 8.84
C PHE A 96 6.28 -14.62 9.26
N PRO A 97 7.34 -14.09 8.61
CA PRO A 97 8.70 -14.54 8.84
C PRO A 97 9.26 -14.09 10.20
N ASN A 98 8.69 -13.06 10.84
CA ASN A 98 9.06 -12.57 12.17
C ASN A 98 7.97 -11.66 12.75
N GLU A 99 8.05 -11.35 14.05
CA GLU A 99 7.06 -10.52 14.76
C GLU A 99 7.07 -9.05 14.32
N THR A 100 8.19 -8.51 13.84
CA THR A 100 8.28 -7.11 13.37
C THR A 100 7.32 -6.84 12.21
N VAL A 101 7.09 -7.86 11.36
CA VAL A 101 6.13 -7.77 10.26
C VAL A 101 4.72 -7.47 10.74
N LEU A 102 4.33 -7.93 11.93
CA LEU A 102 3.02 -7.64 12.50
C LEU A 102 2.86 -6.15 12.85
N GLY A 103 3.94 -5.37 12.87
CA GLY A 103 3.86 -3.92 12.96
C GLY A 103 3.63 -3.22 11.61
N TYR A 104 3.44 -3.95 10.51
CA TYR A 104 3.17 -3.36 9.20
C TYR A 104 1.71 -2.89 9.12
N PRO A 105 1.43 -1.57 9.01
CA PRO A 105 0.08 -1.04 9.19
C PRO A 105 -0.96 -1.58 8.21
N LEU A 106 -0.58 -1.85 6.96
CA LEU A 106 -1.51 -2.33 5.94
C LEU A 106 -1.89 -3.81 6.07
N LEU A 107 -1.40 -4.53 7.10
CA LEU A 107 -1.95 -5.83 7.51
C LEU A 107 -3.21 -5.70 8.35
N HIS A 108 -3.42 -4.52 8.94
CA HIS A 108 -4.46 -4.28 9.92
C HIS A 108 -5.59 -3.52 9.27
N VAL A 109 -6.74 -4.16 9.14
CA VAL A 109 -7.96 -3.49 8.68
C VAL A 109 -8.66 -2.88 9.89
N PRO A 110 -8.97 -1.56 9.87
CA PRO A 110 -9.70 -0.93 10.95
C PRO A 110 -11.06 -1.59 11.19
N GLN A 111 -11.42 -1.72 12.47
CA GLN A 111 -12.64 -2.39 12.88
C GLN A 111 -13.87 -1.70 12.28
N GLY A 112 -14.78 -2.49 11.71
CA GLY A 112 -16.01 -1.96 11.10
C GLY A 112 -15.83 -1.39 9.69
N HIS A 113 -14.62 -1.49 9.14
CA HIS A 113 -14.25 -1.08 7.80
C HIS A 113 -13.73 -2.26 6.96
N GLU A 114 -14.13 -3.48 7.30
CA GLU A 114 -13.78 -4.67 6.54
C GLU A 114 -14.36 -4.61 5.11
N PRO A 115 -13.56 -4.91 4.07
CA PRO A 115 -14.03 -4.86 2.69
C PRO A 115 -15.05 -5.99 2.45
N ASP A 116 -16.05 -5.70 1.61
CA ASP A 116 -17.02 -6.68 1.12
C ASP A 116 -16.74 -7.07 -0.34
N ALA A 117 -17.63 -7.89 -0.92
CA ALA A 117 -17.47 -8.39 -2.29
C ALA A 117 -17.59 -7.29 -3.37
N ASP A 118 -18.18 -6.15 -3.04
CA ASP A 118 -18.43 -5.03 -3.96
C ASP A 118 -17.37 -3.91 -3.80
N THR A 119 -16.48 -4.05 -2.82
CA THR A 119 -15.43 -3.07 -2.52
C THR A 119 -14.37 -3.05 -3.62
N ASP A 120 -14.10 -1.86 -4.21
CA ASP A 120 -12.98 -1.69 -5.14
C ASP A 120 -11.65 -1.79 -4.37
N PRO A 121 -10.78 -2.77 -4.67
CA PRO A 121 -9.54 -2.98 -3.92
C PRO A 121 -8.57 -1.80 -4.04
N ASN A 122 -8.61 -1.03 -5.13
CA ASN A 122 -7.74 0.13 -5.32
C ASN A 122 -8.18 1.30 -4.43
N GLU A 123 -9.49 1.56 -4.40
CA GLU A 123 -10.09 2.62 -3.58
C GLU A 123 -9.91 2.29 -2.09
N PHE A 124 -10.13 1.03 -1.70
CA PHE A 124 -9.93 0.57 -0.34
C PHE A 124 -8.47 0.67 0.11
N ALA A 125 -7.53 0.20 -0.72
CA ALA A 125 -6.11 0.29 -0.41
C ALA A 125 -5.65 1.75 -0.27
N LEU A 126 -6.12 2.64 -1.16
CA LEU A 126 -5.83 4.06 -1.09
C LEU A 126 -6.44 4.74 0.14
N THR A 127 -7.64 4.33 0.54
CA THR A 127 -8.32 4.79 1.76
C THR A 127 -7.50 4.44 3.01
N MET A 128 -7.05 3.19 3.14
CA MET A 128 -6.20 2.77 4.26
C MET A 128 -4.91 3.59 4.32
N VAL A 129 -4.28 3.82 3.16
CA VAL A 129 -3.05 4.62 3.08
C VAL A 129 -3.30 6.05 3.56
N ALA A 130 -4.39 6.69 3.12
CA ALA A 130 -4.73 8.03 3.56
C ALA A 130 -5.05 8.09 5.06
N ALA A 131 -5.87 7.17 5.56
CA ALA A 131 -6.28 7.14 6.96
C ALA A 131 -5.09 6.92 7.90
N TYR A 132 -4.20 5.95 7.62
CA TYR A 132 -3.01 5.71 8.43
C TYR A 132 -1.97 6.83 8.34
N THR A 133 -1.91 7.53 7.20
CA THR A 133 -1.06 8.71 7.09
C THR A 133 -1.61 9.85 7.94
N ALA A 134 -2.94 10.08 7.90
CA ALA A 134 -3.62 11.15 8.62
C ALA A 134 -3.54 10.99 10.15
N THR A 135 -3.60 9.75 10.64
CA THR A 135 -3.48 9.42 12.06
C THR A 135 -2.02 9.38 12.54
N GLY A 136 -1.05 9.51 11.64
CA GLY A 136 0.38 9.44 11.96
C GLY A 136 0.87 8.02 12.26
N VAL A 137 0.08 6.98 11.97
CA VAL A 137 0.47 5.57 12.12
C VAL A 137 1.59 5.20 11.15
N MET A 138 1.67 5.86 9.99
CA MET A 138 2.76 5.63 9.06
C MET A 138 3.18 6.90 8.32
N ARG A 139 4.43 6.89 7.86
CA ARG A 139 5.02 7.95 7.05
C ARG A 139 6.06 7.39 6.08
N GLU A 140 5.94 7.72 4.81
CA GLU A 140 6.97 7.39 3.82
C GLU A 140 8.19 8.33 3.94
N ASP A 141 9.40 7.78 3.99
CA ASP A 141 10.65 8.54 4.14
C ASP A 141 11.72 8.01 3.16
N ASP A 142 12.00 8.77 2.09
CA ASP A 142 13.04 8.51 1.08
C ASP A 142 13.17 7.05 0.59
N GLY A 143 12.04 6.40 0.31
CA GLY A 143 11.98 5.01 -0.17
C GLY A 143 11.75 3.96 0.92
N ASP A 144 11.76 4.37 2.18
CA ASP A 144 11.41 3.54 3.33
C ASP A 144 10.01 3.91 3.87
N LEU A 145 9.41 3.00 4.63
CA LEU A 145 8.21 3.29 5.42
C LEU A 145 8.56 3.26 6.91
N LEU A 146 8.27 4.35 7.59
CA LEU A 146 8.24 4.42 9.05
C LEU A 146 6.83 4.09 9.52
N ALA A 147 6.70 3.08 10.36
CA ALA A 147 5.45 2.70 10.99
C ALA A 147 5.54 2.86 12.51
N TYR A 148 4.45 3.31 13.11
CA TYR A 148 4.28 3.44 14.55
C TYR A 148 3.36 2.33 15.06
N GLU A 149 3.35 2.08 16.36
CA GLU A 149 2.60 0.96 16.93
C GLU A 149 1.12 1.05 16.55
N VAL A 150 0.63 -0.06 16.01
CA VAL A 150 -0.78 -0.29 15.72
C VAL A 150 -1.32 -1.16 16.85
N THR A 151 -2.30 -0.65 17.60
CA THR A 151 -2.95 -1.44 18.65
C THR A 151 -4.12 -2.18 18.05
N ASP A 152 -4.14 -3.51 18.15
CA ASP A 152 -5.27 -4.33 17.69
C ASP A 152 -6.33 -4.49 18.79
N PRO A 153 -7.64 -4.32 18.49
CA PRO A 153 -8.17 -3.91 17.18
C PRO A 153 -7.90 -2.44 16.88
N VAL A 154 -7.63 -2.16 15.60
CA VAL A 154 -7.40 -0.79 15.13
C VAL A 154 -8.72 -0.04 15.07
N ASP A 155 -8.77 1.07 15.78
CA ASP A 155 -9.89 2.01 15.74
C ASP A 155 -9.44 3.31 15.06
N ILE A 156 -10.18 3.74 14.05
CA ILE A 156 -9.94 5.00 13.35
C ILE A 156 -11.17 5.87 13.57
N ASP A 157 -10.93 7.13 13.93
CA ASP A 157 -12.00 8.13 14.07
C ASP A 157 -12.88 8.12 12.81
N PRO A 158 -14.21 7.93 12.93
CA PRO A 158 -15.12 7.86 11.78
C PRO A 158 -15.00 9.05 10.83
N ASP A 159 -14.75 10.25 11.35
CA ASP A 159 -14.60 11.46 10.53
C ASP A 159 -13.31 11.40 9.70
N VAL A 160 -12.24 10.81 10.26
CA VAL A 160 -10.97 10.60 9.54
C VAL A 160 -11.14 9.54 8.46
N TRP A 161 -11.83 8.44 8.76
CA TRP A 161 -12.12 7.41 7.76
C TRP A 161 -12.98 7.96 6.62
N GLU A 162 -14.06 8.67 6.92
CA GLU A 162 -14.96 9.26 5.92
C GLU A 162 -14.21 10.25 5.02
N ALA A 163 -13.37 11.11 5.60
CA ALA A 163 -12.53 12.03 4.84
C ALA A 163 -11.52 11.30 3.93
N ALA A 164 -10.86 10.26 4.44
CA ALA A 164 -9.93 9.44 3.68
C ALA A 164 -10.62 8.70 2.53
N ALA A 165 -11.80 8.11 2.79
CA ALA A 165 -12.59 7.39 1.79
C ALA A 165 -13.13 8.33 0.71
N SER A 166 -13.66 9.50 1.10
CA SER A 166 -14.13 10.51 0.14
C SER A 166 -12.98 10.97 -0.77
N TRP A 167 -11.80 11.23 -0.21
CA TRP A 167 -10.64 11.60 -1.00
C TRP A 167 -10.19 10.46 -1.91
N ALA A 168 -10.13 9.22 -1.41
CA ALA A 168 -9.75 8.06 -2.21
C ALA A 168 -10.72 7.85 -3.39
N HIS A 169 -12.02 8.03 -3.17
CA HIS A 169 -13.05 7.93 -4.21
C HIS A 169 -12.78 8.90 -5.37
N ASP A 170 -12.51 10.16 -5.05
CA ASP A 170 -12.27 11.21 -6.04
C ASP A 170 -10.90 11.08 -6.73
N THR A 171 -9.92 10.51 -6.03
CA THR A 171 -8.53 10.48 -6.51
C THR A 171 -8.08 9.18 -7.16
N VAL A 172 -8.68 8.03 -6.82
CA VAL A 172 -8.16 6.71 -7.26
C VAL A 172 -8.06 6.61 -8.78
N LYS A 173 -9.10 7.01 -9.51
CA LYS A 173 -9.15 6.96 -10.98
C LYS A 173 -8.16 7.90 -11.66
N PRO A 174 -8.12 9.21 -11.35
CA PRO A 174 -7.11 10.10 -11.93
C PRO A 174 -5.70 9.67 -11.53
N LEU A 175 -5.49 9.20 -10.30
CA LEU A 175 -4.20 8.72 -9.84
C LEU A 175 -3.69 7.52 -10.65
N MET A 176 -4.54 6.51 -10.82
CA MET A 176 -4.21 5.33 -11.64
C MET A 176 -3.89 5.73 -13.08
N THR A 177 -4.70 6.61 -13.68
CA THR A 177 -4.51 7.10 -15.05
C THR A 177 -3.19 7.83 -15.21
N LEU A 178 -2.86 8.71 -14.26
CA LEU A 178 -1.60 9.43 -14.21
C LEU A 178 -0.41 8.48 -14.12
N ASN A 179 -0.46 7.51 -13.20
CA ASN A 179 0.64 6.58 -12.96
C ASN A 179 0.85 5.60 -14.13
N GLN A 180 -0.22 5.15 -14.81
CA GLN A 180 -0.10 4.38 -16.06
C GLN A 180 0.62 5.18 -17.16
N ALA A 181 0.30 6.47 -17.30
CA ALA A 181 0.96 7.34 -18.26
C ALA A 181 2.44 7.59 -17.93
N ARG A 182 2.78 7.72 -16.64
CA ARG A 182 4.18 7.83 -16.18
C ARG A 182 4.97 6.57 -16.53
N LEU A 183 4.44 5.40 -16.19
CA LEU A 183 5.06 4.10 -16.49
C LEU A 183 5.27 3.89 -17.99
N LEU A 184 4.28 4.24 -18.80
CA LEU A 184 4.42 4.23 -20.26
C LEU A 184 5.51 5.21 -20.73
N GLY A 185 5.54 6.42 -20.17
CA GLY A 185 6.57 7.41 -20.46
C GLY A 185 7.98 6.90 -20.18
N PHE A 186 8.21 6.23 -19.06
CA PHE A 186 9.49 5.60 -18.73
C PHE A 186 9.83 4.46 -19.70
N ALA A 187 8.86 3.62 -20.04
CA ALA A 187 9.10 2.52 -20.97
C ALA A 187 9.44 2.99 -22.38
N MET A 188 8.88 4.12 -22.83
CA MET A 188 9.23 4.73 -24.11
C MET A 188 10.68 5.26 -24.14
N GLN A 189 11.23 5.66 -22.99
CA GLN A 189 12.63 6.12 -22.88
C GLN A 189 13.61 4.96 -22.79
N HIS A 190 13.21 3.85 -22.17
CA HIS A 190 14.03 2.65 -21.94
C HIS A 190 13.35 1.37 -22.48
N PRO A 191 13.07 1.29 -23.81
CA PRO A 191 12.20 0.24 -24.35
C PRO A 191 12.81 -1.17 -24.26
N LYS A 192 14.12 -1.31 -24.20
CA LYS A 192 14.77 -2.62 -24.12
C LYS A 192 14.59 -3.24 -22.73
N GLU A 193 14.59 -2.41 -21.70
CA GLU A 193 14.54 -2.81 -20.30
C GLU A 193 13.09 -2.88 -19.78
N GLU A 194 12.23 -1.96 -20.21
CA GLU A 194 10.97 -1.66 -19.51
C GLU A 194 9.70 -2.11 -20.26
N THR A 195 9.78 -2.48 -21.55
CA THR A 195 8.58 -2.89 -22.31
C THR A 195 7.89 -4.11 -21.69
N ARG A 196 8.64 -5.17 -21.40
CA ARG A 196 8.06 -6.40 -20.84
C ARG A 196 7.51 -6.22 -19.41
N PRO A 197 8.23 -5.57 -18.49
CA PRO A 197 7.68 -5.16 -17.20
C PRO A 197 6.37 -4.36 -17.33
N LEU A 198 6.31 -3.39 -18.24
CA LEU A 198 5.11 -2.59 -18.48
C LEU A 198 3.94 -3.46 -19.00
N GLU A 199 4.20 -4.32 -19.98
CA GLU A 199 3.19 -5.22 -20.54
C GLU A 199 2.57 -6.13 -19.46
N LEU A 200 3.39 -6.62 -18.52
CA LEU A 200 2.89 -7.41 -17.39
C LEU A 200 1.92 -6.59 -16.52
N LEU A 201 2.32 -5.37 -16.13
CA LEU A 201 1.48 -4.48 -15.32
C LEU A 201 0.18 -4.13 -16.04
N PHE A 202 0.26 -3.74 -17.32
CA PHE A 202 -0.91 -3.38 -18.12
C PHE A 202 -1.86 -4.55 -18.32
N SER A 203 -1.33 -5.76 -18.51
CA SER A 203 -2.14 -6.97 -18.55
C SER A 203 -2.84 -7.23 -17.22
N THR A 204 -2.15 -7.05 -16.09
CA THR A 204 -2.75 -7.20 -14.75
C THR A 204 -3.88 -6.21 -14.52
N TRP A 205 -3.75 -4.99 -15.06
CA TRP A 205 -4.74 -3.91 -14.89
C TRP A 205 -5.83 -3.89 -15.96
N GLY A 206 -5.78 -4.79 -16.95
CA GLY A 206 -6.72 -4.77 -18.07
C GLY A 206 -6.62 -3.51 -18.92
N GLU A 207 -5.45 -2.87 -19.00
CA GLU A 207 -5.24 -1.69 -19.80
C GLU A 207 -5.29 -2.03 -21.29
N THR A 208 -6.20 -1.39 -22.01
CA THR A 208 -6.50 -1.69 -23.43
C THR A 208 -6.38 -0.46 -24.32
N ARG A 209 -6.16 0.73 -23.75
CA ARG A 209 -6.00 1.97 -24.50
C ARG A 209 -4.70 1.94 -25.28
N ILE A 210 -4.69 2.67 -26.39
CA ILE A 210 -3.48 2.88 -27.20
C ILE A 210 -2.52 3.85 -26.48
N PRO A 211 -1.19 3.78 -26.72
CA PRO A 211 -0.20 4.60 -26.03
C PRO A 211 -0.49 6.11 -26.03
N ASN A 212 -0.92 6.67 -27.16
CA ASN A 212 -1.23 8.09 -27.25
C ASN A 212 -2.40 8.50 -26.33
N ALA A 213 -3.44 7.66 -26.23
CA ALA A 213 -4.57 7.92 -25.36
C ALA A 213 -4.17 7.87 -23.88
N ILE A 214 -3.32 6.90 -23.50
CA ILE A 214 -2.78 6.79 -22.13
C ILE A 214 -2.02 8.06 -21.76
N ILE A 215 -1.14 8.56 -22.63
CA ILE A 215 -0.36 9.79 -22.38
C ILE A 215 -1.27 11.03 -22.31
N GLU A 216 -2.26 11.16 -23.19
CA GLU A 216 -3.19 12.30 -23.18
C GLU A 216 -4.07 12.32 -21.94
N ASP A 217 -4.64 11.17 -21.55
CA ASP A 217 -5.46 11.06 -20.35
C ASP A 217 -4.63 11.26 -19.09
N GLY A 218 -3.39 10.77 -19.06
CA GLY A 218 -2.45 11.02 -17.96
C GLY A 218 -2.15 12.51 -17.74
N LYS A 219 -2.06 13.31 -18.80
CA LYS A 219 -1.90 14.76 -18.68
C LYS A 219 -3.10 15.44 -18.05
N LYS A 220 -4.32 15.08 -18.48
CA LYS A 220 -5.57 15.58 -17.87
C LYS A 220 -5.68 15.16 -16.40
N ALA A 221 -5.31 13.92 -16.11
CA ALA A 221 -5.29 13.41 -14.74
C ALA A 221 -4.28 14.15 -13.85
N ALA A 222 -3.14 14.58 -14.39
CA ALA A 222 -2.18 15.40 -13.65
C ALA A 222 -2.77 16.75 -13.21
N GLU A 223 -3.57 17.39 -14.07
CA GLU A 223 -4.26 18.66 -13.75
C GLU A 223 -5.28 18.47 -12.62
N ILE A 224 -6.01 17.35 -12.62
CA ILE A 224 -6.94 17.00 -11.53
C ILE A 224 -6.17 16.75 -10.23
N MET A 225 -5.11 15.95 -10.30
CA MET A 225 -4.32 15.59 -9.13
C MET A 225 -3.63 16.80 -8.50
N GLU A 226 -3.30 17.86 -9.24
CA GLU A 226 -2.69 19.08 -8.65
C GLU A 226 -3.54 19.68 -7.52
N GLY A 227 -4.88 19.59 -7.60
CA GLY A 227 -5.78 20.06 -6.56
C GLY A 227 -5.89 19.12 -5.36
N GLU A 228 -5.86 17.81 -5.61
CA GLU A 228 -6.15 16.78 -4.60
C GLU A 228 -4.91 16.20 -3.90
N TYR A 229 -3.72 16.39 -4.49
CA TYR A 229 -2.51 15.67 -4.11
C TYR A 229 -2.04 15.99 -2.69
N ASN A 230 -2.08 17.26 -2.29
CA ASN A 230 -1.50 17.70 -1.01
C ASN A 230 -2.45 17.52 0.18
N VAL A 231 -3.62 16.90 0.01
CA VAL A 231 -4.58 16.67 1.10
C VAL A 231 -4.02 15.66 2.11
N PHE A 232 -3.48 14.54 1.62
CA PHE A 232 -2.90 13.47 2.45
C PHE A 232 -1.44 13.16 2.15
N ILE A 233 -0.85 13.75 1.09
CA ILE A 233 0.52 13.44 0.68
C ILE A 233 1.42 14.65 0.90
N ASP A 234 2.29 14.56 1.92
CA ASP A 234 3.25 15.61 2.29
C ASP A 234 4.55 15.53 1.46
N ARG A 235 4.41 15.53 0.13
CA ARG A 235 5.55 15.55 -0.81
C ARG A 235 5.29 16.57 -1.91
N GLN A 236 6.35 17.06 -2.54
CA GLN A 236 6.17 17.97 -3.67
C GLN A 236 5.61 17.21 -4.88
N PHE A 237 4.45 17.63 -5.39
CA PHE A 237 3.89 17.07 -6.62
C PHE A 237 4.82 17.33 -7.82
N LYS A 238 5.47 16.27 -8.31
CA LYS A 238 6.37 16.31 -9.47
C LYS A 238 6.01 15.19 -10.45
N PRO A 239 4.94 15.36 -11.24
CA PRO A 239 4.32 14.24 -11.94
C PRO A 239 5.13 13.62 -13.08
N PHE A 240 6.23 14.24 -13.50
CA PHE A 240 7.03 13.78 -14.63
C PHE A 240 8.54 13.80 -14.37
N LEU A 241 8.96 13.90 -13.10
CA LEU A 241 10.38 13.90 -12.73
C LEU A 241 10.86 12.48 -12.42
N GLU A 242 11.95 12.06 -13.07
CA GLU A 242 12.59 10.76 -12.87
C GLU A 242 13.66 10.80 -11.76
N ARG A 243 13.89 9.67 -11.08
CA ARG A 243 15.12 9.35 -10.35
C ARG A 243 15.57 7.93 -10.63
#